data_AF-A0A351KZJ1-F1
#
_entry.id   AF-A0A351KZJ1-F1
#
_cell.length_a   1.000
_cell.length_b   1.000
_cell.length_c   1.000
_cell.angle_alpha   90.00
_cell.angle_beta   90.00
_cell.angle_gamma   90.00
#
_symmetry.space_group_name_H-M   'P 1'
#
loop_
_entity.id
_entity.type
_entity.pdbx_description
1 polymer ?
#
loop_
_entity_poly.entity_id
_entity_poly.type
_entity_poly.pdbx_seq_one_letter_code
_entity_poly.pdbx_strand_id
1 'polypeptide(L)'
;MSHSSPSSATNQISPSIARLRQLTQVDTLASWRYCAADLPIEEITPSNFLHWSLVQLNPKGHIAWSGGCQVLWLAQQLVIPHALQAYPLTGLCLRLALTWWAEDVQIFINGVLVQSGDLLDYFTRVLLSESATPGAEIIVALRLVSPSHCDGALMRSVCIYESTNPDRLEPGFIADELEVLQRYLAAFNPQHLDLLAEAISQIDWGVLEDGELFERSLTTLRQTLESSKLLAPLWNKEEKKDKQGFSGVPNTCSRIPSKIYLLGHAHLDMAWLWPVAETWKAAQRTFESLLNLQKDFPDLIFCHSTPALYAWLEEHRPDLFASIQNQVKSGKWEIVGGMWIEPDLNLIDGESIVRQILYAQLYVQAKFNQIATVAWVPDTFGFCATLPQFLKQGGIEYFVTQKLAWNDTTKFPYGAFWWQSPDGTKIFSLMSALIGESIDPIKMVSYAIDWQTKTKLTDVLWLPGVGDHGGGPTRDMLEIAQRWQKSPFFP
;
A
#
# COMPACT_ATOMS: atom_id res chain seq x y z
N MET A 1 -12.30 24.78 -15.60
CA MET A 1 -12.90 24.83 -16.95
C MET A 1 -12.09 23.86 -17.79
N SER A 2 -12.56 22.73 -18.30
CA SER A 2 -13.89 22.17 -18.61
C SER A 2 -14.09 20.81 -17.93
N HIS A 3 -15.25 20.57 -17.33
CA HIS A 3 -15.68 19.20 -17.03
C HIS A 3 -16.17 18.61 -18.36
N SER A 4 -15.36 17.77 -19.00
CA SER A 4 -15.81 16.92 -20.10
C SER A 4 -16.86 15.96 -19.54
N SER A 5 -18.07 16.03 -20.06
CA SER A 5 -19.09 15.00 -19.84
C SER A 5 -18.48 13.62 -20.16
N PRO A 6 -18.75 12.56 -19.37
CA PRO A 6 -18.21 11.23 -19.64
C PRO A 6 -18.65 10.77 -21.04
N SER A 7 -17.70 10.24 -21.83
CA SER A 7 -17.98 9.66 -23.14
C SER A 7 -18.98 8.51 -23.03
N SER A 8 -19.77 8.24 -24.07
CA SER A 8 -20.74 7.12 -24.08
C SER A 8 -20.10 5.77 -23.77
N ALA A 9 -18.81 5.57 -24.08
CA ALA A 9 -18.05 4.38 -23.73
C ALA A 9 -17.78 4.23 -22.23
N THR A 10 -17.53 5.32 -21.49
CA THR A 10 -17.30 5.26 -20.04
C THR A 10 -18.53 4.72 -19.30
N ASN A 11 -19.73 5.03 -19.82
CA ASN A 11 -21.00 4.53 -19.27
C ASN A 11 -21.22 3.02 -19.49
N GLN A 12 -20.43 2.35 -20.34
CA GLN A 12 -20.52 0.90 -20.58
C GLN A 12 -19.40 0.12 -19.88
N ILE A 13 -18.21 0.71 -19.73
CA ILE A 13 -17.04 0.07 -19.12
C ILE A 13 -17.23 -0.13 -17.61
N SER A 14 -17.50 0.95 -16.86
CA SER A 14 -17.53 0.92 -15.40
C SER A 14 -18.58 -0.05 -14.82
N PRO A 15 -19.81 -0.17 -15.36
CA PRO A 15 -20.78 -1.16 -14.89
C PRO A 15 -20.31 -2.61 -15.07
N SER A 16 -19.62 -2.91 -16.18
CA SER A 16 -19.09 -4.25 -16.45
C SER A 16 -17.96 -4.62 -15.50
N ILE A 17 -17.05 -3.67 -15.23
CA ILE A 17 -15.99 -3.81 -14.21
C ILE A 17 -16.62 -4.07 -12.83
N ALA A 18 -17.62 -3.28 -12.44
CA ALA A 18 -18.30 -3.45 -11.16
C ALA A 18 -18.98 -4.84 -11.07
N ARG A 19 -19.61 -5.31 -12.16
CA ARG A 19 -20.22 -6.64 -12.22
C ARG A 19 -19.20 -7.75 -12.04
N LEU A 20 -18.04 -7.69 -12.71
CA LEU A 20 -16.95 -8.65 -12.54
C LEU A 20 -16.44 -8.67 -11.09
N ARG A 21 -16.24 -7.50 -10.48
CA ARG A 21 -15.78 -7.38 -9.09
C ARG A 21 -16.75 -8.02 -8.09
N GLN A 22 -18.05 -7.88 -8.31
CA GLN A 22 -19.10 -8.47 -7.48
C GLN A 22 -19.17 -10.01 -7.57
N LEU A 23 -18.55 -10.64 -8.57
CA LEU A 23 -18.45 -12.10 -8.65
C LEU A 23 -17.49 -12.68 -7.60
N THR A 24 -16.60 -11.87 -7.07
CA THR A 24 -15.51 -12.30 -6.17
C THR A 24 -15.41 -11.46 -4.90
N GLN A 25 -16.23 -10.43 -4.75
CA GLN A 25 -16.19 -9.54 -3.59
C GLN A 25 -17.60 -9.33 -3.03
N VAL A 26 -17.70 -9.36 -1.70
CA VAL A 26 -18.96 -9.08 -0.99
C VAL A 26 -18.70 -8.14 0.18
N ASP A 27 -19.44 -7.04 0.20
CA ASP A 27 -19.46 -6.12 1.33
C ASP A 27 -20.19 -6.77 2.51
N THR A 28 -19.54 -6.77 3.67
CA THR A 28 -20.02 -7.38 4.92
C THR A 28 -20.18 -6.35 6.03
N LEU A 29 -20.08 -5.06 5.71
CA LEU A 29 -20.09 -4.01 6.71
C LEU A 29 -21.46 -3.92 7.41
N ALA A 30 -22.55 -4.14 6.67
CA ALA A 30 -23.90 -4.14 7.24
C ALA A 30 -24.28 -5.46 7.95
N SER A 31 -23.49 -6.54 7.82
CA SER A 31 -23.81 -7.85 8.42
C SER A 31 -23.26 -8.03 9.83
N TRP A 32 -22.44 -7.12 10.33
CA TRP A 32 -21.90 -7.19 11.68
C TRP A 32 -23.00 -7.05 12.74
N ARG A 33 -22.86 -7.82 13.80
CA ARG A 33 -23.62 -7.64 15.05
C ARG A 33 -22.72 -7.04 16.10
N TYR A 34 -23.26 -6.22 17.00
CA TYR A 34 -22.43 -5.46 17.93
C TYR A 34 -22.84 -5.56 19.40
N CYS A 35 -21.84 -5.39 20.28
CA CYS A 35 -22.02 -5.21 21.71
C CYS A 35 -21.10 -4.08 22.20
N ALA A 36 -21.68 -3.05 22.83
CA ALA A 36 -20.94 -1.93 23.41
C ALA A 36 -20.60 -2.19 24.89
N ALA A 37 -19.89 -3.28 25.14
CA ALA A 37 -19.39 -3.67 26.47
C ALA A 37 -18.06 -4.39 26.30
N ASP A 38 -17.13 -4.26 27.26
CA ASP A 38 -15.85 -4.97 27.19
C ASP A 38 -16.00 -6.39 27.75
N LEU A 39 -16.42 -7.31 26.88
CA LEU A 39 -16.60 -8.72 27.20
C LEU A 39 -15.29 -9.51 26.99
N PRO A 40 -15.04 -10.57 27.76
CA PRO A 40 -13.93 -11.48 27.51
C PRO A 40 -14.19 -12.30 26.22
N ILE A 41 -13.12 -12.70 25.52
CA ILE A 41 -13.21 -13.37 24.21
C ILE A 41 -14.01 -14.69 24.27
N GLU A 42 -13.98 -15.38 25.42
CA GLU A 42 -14.70 -16.64 25.66
C GLU A 42 -16.22 -16.47 25.61
N GLU A 43 -16.74 -15.25 25.81
CA GLU A 43 -18.17 -14.96 25.70
C GLU A 43 -18.60 -14.68 24.24
N ILE A 44 -17.66 -14.46 23.32
CA ILE A 44 -17.92 -14.10 21.92
C ILE A 44 -18.16 -15.38 21.09
N THR A 45 -19.26 -16.07 21.42
CA THR A 45 -19.68 -17.33 20.77
C THR A 45 -20.90 -17.09 19.88
N PRO A 46 -21.13 -17.93 18.85
CA PRO A 46 -22.32 -17.81 18.01
C PRO A 46 -23.62 -17.79 18.81
N SER A 47 -23.72 -18.64 19.84
CA SER A 47 -24.87 -18.66 20.75
C SER A 47 -25.12 -17.33 21.47
N ASN A 48 -24.09 -16.51 21.69
CA ASN A 48 -24.23 -15.21 22.33
C ASN A 48 -24.44 -14.09 21.30
N PHE A 49 -23.52 -13.92 20.36
CA PHE A 49 -23.55 -12.77 19.45
C PHE A 49 -24.69 -12.83 18.43
N LEU A 50 -25.27 -14.00 18.14
CA LEU A 50 -26.47 -14.07 17.29
C LEU A 50 -27.69 -13.37 17.91
N HIS A 51 -27.69 -13.14 19.23
CA HIS A 51 -28.72 -12.34 19.93
C HIS A 51 -28.43 -10.84 19.93
N TRP A 52 -27.22 -10.41 19.54
CA TRP A 52 -26.87 -9.00 19.45
C TRP A 52 -27.57 -8.32 18.28
N SER A 53 -27.76 -7.01 18.40
CA SER A 53 -28.34 -6.19 17.33
C SER A 53 -27.39 -6.06 16.14
N LEU A 54 -27.95 -5.98 14.93
CA LEU A 54 -27.20 -5.62 13.74
C LEU A 54 -26.75 -4.16 13.83
N VAL A 55 -25.56 -3.89 13.30
CA VAL A 55 -25.02 -2.53 13.23
C VAL A 55 -25.89 -1.63 12.36
N GLN A 56 -25.83 -0.33 12.63
CA GLN A 56 -26.41 0.71 11.79
C GLN A 56 -25.28 1.54 11.18
N LEU A 57 -25.36 1.77 9.87
CA LEU A 57 -24.38 2.59 9.17
C LEU A 57 -24.75 4.07 9.28
N ASN A 58 -23.74 4.91 9.49
CA ASN A 58 -23.91 6.36 9.48
C ASN A 58 -24.07 6.89 8.02
N PRO A 59 -24.32 8.20 7.80
CA PRO A 59 -24.46 8.76 6.45
C PRO A 59 -23.23 8.62 5.54
N LYS A 60 -22.05 8.33 6.11
CA LYS A 60 -20.82 8.02 5.37
C LYS A 60 -20.71 6.53 5.01
N GLY A 61 -21.66 5.71 5.45
CA GLY A 61 -21.63 4.26 5.27
C GLY A 61 -20.76 3.52 6.28
N HIS A 62 -20.35 4.13 7.39
CA HIS A 62 -19.45 3.50 8.37
C HIS A 62 -20.22 2.98 9.59
N ILE A 63 -19.69 1.96 10.26
CA ILE A 63 -20.10 1.59 11.62
C ILE A 63 -19.37 2.55 12.56
N ALA A 64 -20.06 3.52 13.15
CA ALA A 64 -19.46 4.50 14.06
C ALA A 64 -19.92 4.27 15.50
N TRP A 65 -19.04 4.55 16.46
CA TRP A 65 -19.38 4.52 17.88
C TRP A 65 -18.67 5.64 18.64
N SER A 66 -19.22 5.98 19.81
CA SER A 66 -18.78 7.14 20.59
C SER A 66 -17.31 7.07 20.98
N GLY A 67 -16.64 8.21 20.89
CA GLY A 67 -15.28 8.40 21.37
C GLY A 67 -15.12 8.27 22.89
N GLY A 68 -13.88 8.40 23.35
CA GLY A 68 -13.54 8.34 24.77
C GLY A 68 -13.16 6.94 25.25
N CYS A 69 -12.35 6.23 24.46
CA CYS A 69 -11.84 4.88 24.79
C CYS A 69 -12.95 3.86 25.05
N GLN A 70 -14.03 3.94 24.27
CA GLN A 70 -15.17 3.02 24.39
C GLN A 70 -14.92 1.77 23.57
N VAL A 71 -15.19 0.61 24.18
CA VAL A 71 -15.05 -0.70 23.53
C VAL A 71 -16.32 -1.02 22.76
N LEU A 72 -16.12 -1.49 21.52
CA LEU A 72 -17.15 -2.05 20.66
C LEU A 72 -16.68 -3.44 20.21
N TRP A 73 -17.44 -4.47 20.56
CA TRP A 73 -17.33 -5.76 19.90
C TRP A 73 -18.18 -5.78 18.65
N LEU A 74 -17.60 -6.26 17.55
CA LEU A 74 -18.30 -6.65 16.35
C LEU A 74 -18.09 -8.15 16.14
N ALA A 75 -19.16 -8.90 15.88
CA ALA A 75 -19.05 -10.32 15.56
C ALA A 75 -19.97 -10.69 14.38
N GLN A 76 -19.51 -11.62 13.56
CA GLN A 76 -20.30 -12.21 12.50
C GLN A 76 -19.90 -13.67 12.25
N GLN A 77 -20.87 -14.47 11.84
CA GLN A 77 -20.67 -15.83 11.34
C GLN A 77 -20.79 -15.78 9.82
N LEU A 78 -19.68 -16.03 9.13
CA LEU A 78 -19.60 -16.09 7.69
C LEU A 78 -19.80 -17.54 7.25
N VAL A 79 -20.74 -17.76 6.34
CA VAL A 79 -20.92 -19.05 5.67
C VAL A 79 -20.47 -18.88 4.23
N ILE A 80 -19.46 -19.65 3.80
CA ILE A 80 -18.96 -19.57 2.43
C ILE A 80 -20.08 -20.03 1.47
N PRO A 81 -20.58 -19.16 0.59
CA PRO A 81 -21.63 -19.54 -0.35
C PRO A 81 -21.04 -20.43 -1.45
N HIS A 82 -21.90 -21.19 -2.12
CA HIS A 82 -21.48 -21.97 -3.30
C HIS A 82 -20.99 -21.07 -4.44
N ALA A 83 -21.68 -19.94 -4.64
CA ALA A 83 -21.41 -19.00 -5.71
C ALA A 83 -21.76 -17.56 -5.26
N LEU A 84 -21.08 -16.56 -5.85
CA LEU A 84 -21.51 -15.17 -5.83
C LEU A 84 -22.01 -14.80 -7.22
N GLN A 85 -23.25 -14.30 -7.31
CA GLN A 85 -23.85 -13.90 -8.59
C GLN A 85 -23.71 -14.98 -9.68
N ALA A 86 -23.92 -16.25 -9.30
CA ALA A 86 -23.75 -17.46 -10.13
C ALA A 86 -22.31 -17.89 -10.46
N TYR A 87 -21.27 -17.11 -10.13
CA TYR A 87 -19.88 -17.54 -10.29
C TYR A 87 -19.42 -18.43 -9.12
N PRO A 88 -18.91 -19.65 -9.38
CA PRO A 88 -18.49 -20.59 -8.33
C PRO A 88 -17.21 -20.12 -7.62
N LEU A 89 -17.17 -20.27 -6.29
CA LEU A 89 -16.05 -19.79 -5.46
C LEU A 89 -15.08 -20.89 -5.05
N THR A 90 -15.43 -22.15 -5.30
CA THR A 90 -14.67 -23.31 -4.82
C THR A 90 -13.20 -23.23 -5.24
N GLY A 91 -12.30 -23.43 -4.27
CA GLY A 91 -10.86 -23.41 -4.50
C GLY A 91 -10.22 -22.01 -4.58
N LEU A 92 -10.99 -20.91 -4.46
CA LEU A 92 -10.44 -19.58 -4.23
C LEU A 92 -10.10 -19.39 -2.75
N CYS A 93 -9.06 -18.63 -2.44
CA CYS A 93 -8.78 -18.18 -1.09
C CYS A 93 -9.79 -17.09 -0.68
N LEU A 94 -10.23 -17.10 0.57
CA LEU A 94 -11.08 -16.08 1.15
C LEU A 94 -10.27 -15.21 2.13
N ARG A 95 -10.25 -13.90 1.87
CA ARG A 95 -9.71 -12.89 2.79
C ARG A 95 -10.78 -11.90 3.23
N LEU A 96 -10.62 -11.35 4.42
CA LEU A 96 -11.40 -10.23 4.94
C LEU A 96 -10.55 -8.97 4.95
N ALA A 97 -10.93 -8.00 4.12
CA ALA A 97 -10.28 -6.71 4.03
C ALA A 97 -10.99 -5.69 4.93
N LEU A 98 -10.25 -5.14 5.88
CA LEU A 98 -10.74 -4.24 6.92
C LEU A 98 -10.03 -2.88 6.86
N THR A 99 -10.76 -1.82 7.21
CA THR A 99 -10.20 -0.48 7.41
C THR A 99 -10.94 0.19 8.56
N TRP A 100 -10.21 0.68 9.56
CA TRP A 100 -10.78 1.20 10.81
C TRP A 100 -10.17 2.54 11.21
N TRP A 101 -10.82 3.16 12.18
CA TRP A 101 -10.37 4.32 12.93
C TRP A 101 -10.65 4.01 14.40
N ALA A 102 -9.64 3.45 15.07
CA ALA A 102 -9.73 2.93 16.43
C ALA A 102 -8.35 2.98 17.07
N GLU A 103 -8.31 3.30 18.37
CA GLU A 103 -7.08 3.35 19.18
C GLU A 103 -6.43 1.97 19.31
N ASP A 104 -7.26 0.92 19.40
CA ASP A 104 -6.82 -0.47 19.50
C ASP A 104 -7.83 -1.36 18.77
N VAL A 105 -7.30 -2.31 18.02
CA VAL A 105 -8.07 -3.31 17.28
C VAL A 105 -7.46 -4.68 17.52
N GLN A 106 -8.32 -5.64 17.81
CA GLN A 106 -7.97 -7.05 17.91
C GLN A 106 -8.91 -7.86 17.03
N ILE A 107 -8.33 -8.67 16.14
CA ILE A 107 -9.05 -9.46 15.15
C ILE A 107 -8.96 -10.93 15.54
N PHE A 108 -10.11 -11.54 15.76
CA PHE A 108 -10.23 -12.94 16.16
C PHE A 108 -10.92 -13.75 15.07
N ILE A 109 -10.30 -14.87 14.69
CA ILE A 109 -10.88 -15.86 13.78
C ILE A 109 -11.08 -17.15 14.57
N ASN A 110 -12.32 -17.64 14.62
CA ASN A 110 -12.71 -18.82 15.39
C ASN A 110 -12.24 -18.76 16.86
N GLY A 111 -12.30 -17.57 17.47
CA GLY A 111 -11.89 -17.31 18.85
C GLY A 111 -10.39 -17.12 19.07
N VAL A 112 -9.56 -17.25 18.02
CA VAL A 112 -8.10 -17.07 18.10
C VAL A 112 -7.72 -15.67 17.62
N LEU A 113 -6.95 -14.94 18.42
CA LEU A 113 -6.36 -13.66 18.01
C LEU A 113 -5.37 -13.90 16.86
N VAL A 114 -5.64 -13.34 15.69
CA VAL A 114 -4.77 -13.50 14.51
C VAL A 114 -3.98 -12.24 14.16
N GLN A 115 -4.51 -11.06 14.49
CA GLN A 115 -3.88 -9.78 14.21
C GLN A 115 -4.39 -8.70 15.16
N SER A 116 -3.56 -7.69 15.40
CA SER A 116 -3.92 -6.44 16.07
C SER A 116 -3.48 -5.25 15.23
N GLY A 117 -4.05 -4.08 15.51
CA GLY A 117 -3.64 -2.80 14.92
C GLY A 117 -4.24 -1.62 15.69
N ASP A 118 -4.03 -0.40 15.20
CA ASP A 118 -4.36 0.84 15.90
C ASP A 118 -4.70 1.97 14.90
N LEU A 119 -4.54 3.24 15.30
CA LEU A 119 -4.78 4.40 14.44
C LEU A 119 -3.77 4.54 13.30
N LEU A 120 -2.60 3.92 13.43
CA LEU A 120 -1.48 4.02 12.51
C LEU A 120 -1.36 2.74 11.67
N ASP A 121 -1.66 1.58 12.25
CA ASP A 121 -1.93 0.33 11.54
C ASP A 121 -3.44 0.15 11.38
N TYR A 122 -4.04 0.87 10.42
CA TYR A 122 -5.50 1.05 10.34
C TYR A 122 -6.19 0.20 9.26
N PHE A 123 -5.46 -0.69 8.58
CA PHE A 123 -6.04 -1.56 7.55
C PHE A 123 -5.36 -2.93 7.50
N THR A 124 -6.10 -3.96 7.08
CA THR A 124 -5.51 -5.28 6.83
C THR A 124 -6.31 -6.12 5.83
N ARG A 125 -5.71 -7.21 5.37
CA ARG A 125 -6.34 -8.31 4.63
C ARG A 125 -6.04 -9.62 5.33
N VAL A 126 -6.94 -10.04 6.22
CA VAL A 126 -6.78 -11.26 7.01
C VAL A 126 -7.22 -12.47 6.19
N LEU A 127 -6.41 -13.52 6.17
CA LEU A 127 -6.76 -14.80 5.59
C LEU A 127 -7.83 -15.50 6.45
N LEU A 128 -8.99 -15.79 5.86
CA LEU A 128 -10.07 -16.54 6.53
C LEU A 128 -10.06 -18.02 6.14
N SER A 129 -9.77 -18.31 4.87
CA SER A 129 -9.66 -19.69 4.37
C SER A 129 -8.70 -19.74 3.18
N GLU A 130 -7.77 -20.69 3.17
CA GLU A 130 -6.87 -20.95 2.05
C GLU A 130 -7.61 -21.47 0.80
N SER A 131 -8.74 -22.15 1.01
CA SER A 131 -9.56 -22.71 -0.05
C SER A 131 -11.03 -22.69 0.35
N ALA A 132 -11.82 -21.87 -0.34
CA ALA A 132 -13.23 -21.71 -0.15
C ALA A 132 -13.95 -23.04 -0.37
N THR A 133 -14.61 -23.52 0.67
CA THR A 133 -15.43 -24.73 0.67
C THR A 133 -16.86 -24.31 0.99
N PRO A 134 -17.81 -24.49 0.06
CA PRO A 134 -19.20 -24.10 0.29
C PRO A 134 -19.77 -24.71 1.58
N GLY A 135 -20.47 -23.89 2.37
CA GLY A 135 -21.04 -24.27 3.66
C GLY A 135 -20.05 -24.26 4.83
N ALA A 136 -18.75 -24.02 4.60
CA ALA A 136 -17.81 -23.81 5.70
C ALA A 136 -18.19 -22.55 6.48
N GLU A 137 -18.21 -22.68 7.80
CA GLU A 137 -18.54 -21.60 8.72
C GLU A 137 -17.28 -21.02 9.35
N ILE A 138 -17.18 -19.70 9.38
CA ILE A 138 -16.06 -18.96 9.93
C ILE A 138 -16.60 -17.89 10.86
N ILE A 139 -16.15 -17.90 12.11
CA ILE A 139 -16.52 -16.89 13.09
C ILE A 139 -15.45 -15.81 13.07
N VAL A 140 -15.88 -14.57 12.85
CA VAL A 140 -15.01 -13.40 12.90
C VAL A 140 -15.50 -12.48 14.00
N ALA A 141 -14.60 -12.08 14.89
CA ALA A 141 -14.86 -11.07 15.90
C ALA A 141 -13.80 -9.98 15.90
N LEU A 142 -14.21 -8.74 16.10
CA LEU A 142 -13.36 -7.57 16.24
C LEU A 142 -13.64 -6.95 17.61
N ARG A 143 -12.58 -6.75 18.40
CA ARG A 143 -12.63 -5.84 19.55
C ARG A 143 -12.02 -4.52 19.11
N LEU A 144 -12.80 -3.46 19.17
CA LEU A 144 -12.41 -2.12 18.72
C LEU A 144 -12.50 -1.15 19.89
N VAL A 145 -11.49 -0.33 20.10
CA VAL A 145 -11.50 0.74 21.11
C VAL A 145 -11.51 2.08 20.39
N SER A 146 -12.48 2.95 20.65
CA SER A 146 -12.51 4.28 20.05
C SER A 146 -11.36 5.16 20.56
N PRO A 147 -10.89 6.14 19.78
CA PRO A 147 -9.93 7.12 20.25
C PRO A 147 -10.43 7.91 21.46
N SER A 148 -9.50 8.45 22.24
CA SER A 148 -9.84 9.31 23.39
C SER A 148 -10.50 10.64 23.00
N HIS A 149 -10.21 11.13 21.80
CA HIS A 149 -10.49 12.50 21.37
C HIS A 149 -11.55 12.62 20.26
N CYS A 150 -12.01 11.49 19.69
CA CYS A 150 -13.03 11.47 18.66
C CYS A 150 -13.72 10.10 18.57
N ASP A 151 -14.81 10.04 17.79
CA ASP A 151 -15.57 8.81 17.55
C ASP A 151 -14.74 7.77 16.80
N GLY A 152 -14.97 6.49 17.12
CA GLY A 152 -14.40 5.36 16.39
C GLY A 152 -15.22 5.02 15.14
N ALA A 153 -14.59 4.40 14.15
CA ALA A 153 -15.29 3.90 12.96
C ALA A 153 -14.69 2.62 12.37
N LEU A 154 -15.53 1.68 11.94
CA LEU A 154 -15.16 0.67 10.94
C LEU A 154 -15.66 1.17 9.58
N MET A 155 -14.73 1.46 8.68
CA MET A 155 -14.99 2.10 7.40
C MET A 155 -15.12 1.11 6.25
N ARG A 156 -14.45 -0.05 6.36
CA ARG A 156 -14.47 -1.09 5.33
C ARG A 156 -14.49 -2.47 5.95
N SER A 157 -15.33 -3.34 5.39
CA SER A 157 -15.38 -4.77 5.67
C SER A 157 -15.82 -5.52 4.42
N VAL A 158 -14.86 -6.07 3.67
CA VAL A 158 -15.13 -6.73 2.39
C VAL A 158 -14.49 -8.10 2.39
N CYS A 159 -15.28 -9.14 2.13
CA CYS A 159 -14.76 -10.46 1.82
C CYS A 159 -14.32 -10.48 0.37
N ILE A 160 -13.09 -10.94 0.12
CA ILE A 160 -12.45 -11.04 -1.19
C ILE A 160 -12.10 -12.50 -1.43
N TYR A 161 -12.67 -13.05 -2.50
CA TYR A 161 -12.34 -14.37 -3.03
C TYR A 161 -11.33 -14.21 -4.15
N GLU A 162 -10.13 -14.75 -3.98
CA GLU A 162 -9.02 -14.55 -4.92
C GLU A 162 -8.22 -15.84 -5.12
N SER A 163 -7.59 -15.98 -6.28
CA SER A 163 -6.71 -17.12 -6.53
C SER A 163 -5.35 -16.94 -5.87
N THR A 164 -4.86 -17.99 -5.21
CA THR A 164 -3.45 -18.09 -4.78
C THR A 164 -2.54 -18.59 -5.92
N ASN A 165 -3.12 -19.19 -6.96
CA ASN A 165 -2.41 -19.54 -8.18
C ASN A 165 -2.30 -18.29 -9.08
N PRO A 166 -1.09 -17.78 -9.36
CA PRO A 166 -0.89 -16.59 -10.17
C PRO A 166 -1.32 -16.75 -11.64
N ASP A 167 -1.44 -17.99 -12.13
CA ASP A 167 -1.82 -18.28 -13.51
C ASP A 167 -3.35 -18.39 -13.68
N ARG A 168 -4.09 -18.48 -12.58
CA ARG A 168 -5.56 -18.47 -12.57
C ARG A 168 -6.03 -17.02 -12.40
N LEU A 169 -6.89 -16.57 -13.31
CA LEU A 169 -7.37 -15.20 -13.40
C LEU A 169 -8.85 -15.14 -13.06
N GLU A 170 -9.18 -14.94 -11.78
CA GLU A 170 -10.56 -14.76 -11.36
C GLU A 170 -11.14 -13.40 -11.81
N PRO A 171 -12.47 -13.27 -11.89
CA PRO A 171 -13.13 -12.07 -12.39
C PRO A 171 -12.74 -10.78 -11.67
N GLY A 172 -12.52 -10.81 -10.36
CA GLY A 172 -12.10 -9.65 -9.58
C GLY A 172 -10.75 -9.08 -10.01
N PHE A 173 -9.77 -9.95 -10.29
CA PHE A 173 -8.46 -9.52 -10.78
C PHE A 173 -8.56 -8.89 -12.17
N ILE A 174 -9.36 -9.49 -13.06
CA ILE A 174 -9.62 -8.93 -14.39
C ILE A 174 -10.36 -7.59 -14.31
N ALA A 175 -11.29 -7.44 -13.36
CA ALA A 175 -11.97 -6.17 -13.12
C ALA A 175 -10.96 -5.05 -12.81
N ASP A 176 -9.99 -5.32 -11.94
CA ASP A 176 -8.96 -4.36 -11.58
C ASP A 176 -8.01 -4.09 -12.76
N GLU A 177 -7.63 -5.10 -13.55
CA GLU A 177 -6.84 -4.93 -14.78
C GLU A 177 -7.55 -4.01 -15.79
N LEU A 178 -8.85 -4.21 -16.00
CA LEU A 178 -9.66 -3.38 -16.89
C LEU A 178 -9.81 -1.94 -16.38
N GLU A 179 -9.92 -1.76 -15.06
CA GLU A 179 -9.98 -0.42 -14.47
C GLU A 179 -8.63 0.32 -14.59
N VAL A 180 -7.51 -0.38 -14.43
CA VAL A 180 -6.18 0.16 -14.70
C VAL A 180 -6.09 0.66 -16.14
N LEU A 181 -6.48 -0.17 -17.12
CA LEU A 181 -6.51 0.22 -18.52
C LEU A 181 -7.44 1.43 -18.76
N GLN A 182 -8.65 1.40 -18.21
CA GLN A 182 -9.61 2.50 -18.34
C GLN A 182 -9.01 3.82 -17.85
N ARG A 183 -8.32 3.83 -16.69
CA ARG A 183 -7.70 5.03 -16.12
C ARG A 183 -6.56 5.55 -16.98
N TYR A 184 -5.64 4.69 -17.42
CA TYR A 184 -4.53 5.09 -18.30
C TYR A 184 -5.02 5.62 -19.65
N LEU A 185 -6.00 4.96 -20.26
CA LEU A 185 -6.60 5.42 -21.51
C LEU A 185 -7.31 6.75 -21.33
N ALA A 186 -8.13 6.91 -20.28
CA ALA A 186 -8.79 8.18 -20.01
C ALA A 186 -7.79 9.33 -19.83
N ALA A 187 -6.63 9.07 -19.21
CA ALA A 187 -5.60 10.08 -18.97
C ALA A 187 -4.77 10.43 -20.20
N PHE A 188 -4.34 9.44 -20.99
CA PHE A 188 -3.33 9.65 -22.03
C PHE A 188 -3.79 9.33 -23.45
N ASN A 189 -4.83 8.50 -23.62
CA ASN A 189 -5.30 8.03 -24.93
C ASN A 189 -6.83 7.82 -24.96
N PRO A 190 -7.65 8.85 -24.68
CA PRO A 190 -9.10 8.70 -24.49
C PRO A 190 -9.83 8.17 -25.74
N GLN A 191 -9.25 8.35 -26.92
CA GLN A 191 -9.78 7.84 -28.19
C GLN A 191 -9.85 6.30 -28.27
N HIS A 192 -9.14 5.57 -27.41
CA HIS A 192 -9.18 4.10 -27.39
C HIS A 192 -10.16 3.54 -26.35
N LEU A 193 -10.89 4.39 -25.61
CA LEU A 193 -11.93 3.93 -24.68
C LEU A 193 -13.05 3.18 -25.39
N ASP A 194 -13.40 3.57 -26.62
CA ASP A 194 -14.43 2.88 -27.41
C ASP A 194 -14.01 1.44 -27.75
N LEU A 195 -12.73 1.22 -28.07
CA LEU A 195 -12.19 -0.11 -28.33
C LEU A 195 -12.19 -0.98 -27.06
N LEU A 196 -11.90 -0.37 -25.90
CA LEU A 196 -11.96 -1.09 -24.62
C LEU A 196 -13.40 -1.49 -24.29
N ALA A 197 -14.37 -0.59 -24.53
CA ALA A 197 -15.78 -0.88 -24.36
C ALA A 197 -16.25 -2.01 -25.29
N GLU A 198 -15.81 -2.01 -26.56
CA GLU A 198 -16.10 -3.07 -27.52
C GLU A 198 -15.55 -4.42 -27.04
N ALA A 199 -14.30 -4.47 -26.58
CA ALA A 199 -13.69 -5.70 -26.07
C ALA A 199 -14.45 -6.23 -24.84
N ILE A 200 -14.79 -5.37 -23.88
CA ILE A 200 -15.56 -5.73 -22.68
C ILE A 200 -16.96 -6.24 -23.05
N SER A 201 -17.57 -5.72 -24.12
CA SER A 201 -18.88 -6.19 -24.58
C SER A 201 -18.90 -7.65 -25.05
N GLN A 202 -17.73 -8.23 -25.36
CA GLN A 202 -17.56 -9.63 -25.77
C GLN A 202 -17.43 -10.62 -24.60
N ILE A 203 -17.51 -10.17 -23.35
CA ILE A 203 -17.52 -11.08 -22.19
C ILE A 203 -18.75 -12.00 -22.30
N ASP A 204 -18.50 -13.31 -22.35
CA ASP A 204 -19.56 -14.31 -22.42
C ASP A 204 -20.15 -14.56 -21.03
N TRP A 205 -21.17 -13.78 -20.69
CA TRP A 205 -21.93 -13.95 -19.45
C TRP A 205 -22.83 -15.20 -19.46
N GLY A 206 -23.00 -15.87 -20.61
CA GLY A 206 -23.83 -17.06 -20.73
C GLY A 206 -23.21 -18.31 -20.10
N VAL A 207 -21.88 -18.32 -19.92
CA VAL A 207 -21.12 -19.43 -19.32
C VAL A 207 -20.72 -19.17 -17.86
N LEU A 208 -21.29 -18.16 -17.20
CA LEU A 208 -20.90 -17.70 -15.86
C LEU A 208 -20.94 -18.79 -14.78
N GLU A 209 -21.91 -19.71 -14.86
CA GLU A 209 -22.08 -20.83 -13.91
C GLU A 209 -20.97 -21.88 -14.05
N ASP A 210 -20.34 -21.97 -15.22
CA ASP A 210 -19.17 -22.81 -15.46
C ASP A 210 -17.91 -21.96 -15.29
N GLY A 211 -17.38 -21.95 -14.07
CA GLY A 211 -16.24 -21.12 -13.70
C GLY A 211 -15.00 -21.31 -14.58
N GLU A 212 -14.72 -22.53 -15.03
CA GLU A 212 -13.58 -22.81 -15.91
C GLU A 212 -13.79 -22.24 -17.31
N LEU A 213 -14.98 -22.42 -17.88
CA LEU A 213 -15.32 -21.83 -19.19
C LEU A 213 -15.33 -20.30 -19.12
N PHE A 214 -15.86 -19.73 -18.04
CA PHE A 214 -15.88 -18.28 -17.83
C PHE A 214 -14.47 -17.71 -17.67
N GLU A 215 -13.62 -18.31 -16.84
CA GLU A 215 -12.21 -17.88 -16.68
C GLU A 215 -11.43 -17.99 -18.00
N ARG A 216 -11.70 -19.02 -18.81
CA ARG A 216 -11.11 -19.15 -20.15
C ARG A 216 -11.58 -18.05 -21.11
N SER A 217 -12.84 -17.62 -21.02
CA SER A 217 -13.36 -16.51 -21.81
C SER A 217 -12.68 -15.18 -21.41
N LEU A 218 -12.48 -14.94 -20.11
CA LEU A 218 -11.74 -13.78 -19.60
C LEU A 218 -10.26 -13.82 -20.01
N THR A 219 -9.64 -14.99 -20.01
CA THR A 219 -8.26 -15.18 -20.51
C THR A 219 -8.17 -14.84 -22.00
N THR A 220 -9.18 -15.20 -22.79
CA THR A 220 -9.24 -14.90 -24.23
C THR A 220 -9.41 -13.39 -24.46
N LEU A 221 -10.25 -12.73 -23.65
CA LEU A 221 -10.39 -11.27 -23.63
C LEU A 221 -9.04 -10.61 -23.32
N ARG A 222 -8.36 -11.06 -22.26
CA ARG A 222 -7.03 -10.58 -21.85
C ARG A 222 -6.01 -10.71 -22.97
N GLN A 223 -5.93 -11.87 -23.63
CA GLN A 223 -5.04 -12.10 -24.76
C GLN A 223 -5.37 -11.20 -25.96
N THR A 224 -6.66 -10.96 -26.22
CA THR A 224 -7.11 -10.07 -27.30
C THR A 224 -6.72 -8.63 -27.01
N LEU A 225 -6.91 -8.16 -25.77
CA LEU A 225 -6.47 -6.83 -25.33
C LEU A 225 -4.95 -6.68 -25.44
N GLU A 226 -4.19 -7.69 -25.03
CA GLU A 226 -2.73 -7.71 -25.17
C GLU A 226 -2.30 -7.68 -26.65
N SER A 227 -2.91 -8.48 -27.52
CA SER A 227 -2.54 -8.49 -28.94
C SER A 227 -3.13 -7.32 -29.76
N SER A 228 -3.96 -6.48 -29.15
CA SER A 228 -4.61 -5.35 -29.81
C SER A 228 -3.70 -4.14 -29.98
N LYS A 229 -4.03 -3.28 -30.97
CA LYS A 229 -3.40 -1.96 -31.12
C LYS A 229 -3.74 -0.98 -29.99
N LEU A 230 -4.62 -1.34 -29.07
CA LEU A 230 -5.12 -0.52 -27.97
C LEU A 230 -4.00 -0.15 -27.00
N LEU A 231 -3.04 -1.06 -26.83
CA LEU A 231 -1.87 -0.87 -25.98
C LEU A 231 -0.64 -0.42 -26.76
N ALA A 232 -0.62 -0.51 -28.09
CA ALA A 232 0.50 -0.06 -28.92
C ALA A 232 0.91 1.42 -28.73
N PRO A 233 -0.01 2.39 -28.47
CA PRO A 233 0.34 3.76 -28.06
C PRO A 233 0.71 3.87 -26.57
N LEU A 234 0.24 2.94 -25.74
CA LEU A 234 0.71 2.75 -24.37
C LEU A 234 2.02 1.97 -24.34
N TRP A 235 2.67 1.66 -25.47
CA TRP A 235 3.91 0.89 -25.53
C TRP A 235 4.95 1.67 -26.33
N ASN A 236 6.09 1.98 -25.71
CA ASN A 236 7.18 2.59 -26.47
C ASN A 236 7.83 1.53 -27.38
N LYS A 237 7.94 1.86 -28.67
CA LYS A 237 8.75 1.11 -29.66
C LYS A 237 10.26 1.34 -29.52
N GLU A 238 10.72 2.05 -28.48
CA GLU A 238 12.13 2.35 -28.28
C GLU A 238 12.63 1.80 -26.95
N GLU A 239 12.92 0.50 -26.89
CA GLU A 239 13.96 0.01 -25.99
C GLU A 239 15.31 0.48 -26.56
N LYS A 240 15.74 1.69 -26.17
CA LYS A 240 17.17 1.97 -26.17
C LYS A 240 17.80 1.03 -25.14
N LYS A 241 18.74 0.21 -25.61
CA LYS A 241 19.61 -0.63 -24.77
C LYS A 241 20.31 0.23 -23.72
N ASP A 242 19.74 0.34 -22.53
CA ASP A 242 20.48 0.85 -21.39
C ASP A 242 21.44 -0.24 -20.91
N LYS A 243 22.70 -0.06 -21.34
CA LYS A 243 23.86 -0.72 -20.75
C LYS A 243 24.12 -0.09 -19.38
N GLN A 244 23.45 -0.56 -18.33
CA GLN A 244 24.02 -0.66 -16.98
C GLN A 244 23.02 -1.30 -16.00
N GLY A 245 23.29 -2.58 -15.69
CA GLY A 245 23.19 -3.12 -14.34
C GLY A 245 21.81 -3.21 -13.67
N PHE A 246 20.98 -4.16 -14.10
CA PHE A 246 20.17 -5.03 -13.21
C PHE A 246 19.71 -6.23 -14.06
N SER A 247 20.48 -7.32 -14.04
CA SER A 247 20.21 -8.53 -14.83
C SER A 247 19.30 -9.49 -14.06
N GLY A 248 18.07 -9.70 -14.54
CA GLY A 248 17.22 -10.74 -13.95
C GLY A 248 15.85 -11.00 -14.57
N VAL A 249 15.24 -10.06 -15.30
CA VAL A 249 13.87 -10.26 -15.83
C VAL A 249 13.90 -10.49 -17.35
N PRO A 250 13.28 -11.55 -17.89
CA PRO A 250 13.21 -11.78 -19.33
C PRO A 250 12.45 -10.65 -20.06
N ASN A 251 13.13 -10.02 -21.01
CA ASN A 251 12.60 -9.01 -21.94
C ASN A 251 11.75 -9.68 -23.03
N THR A 252 10.46 -9.94 -22.82
CA THR A 252 9.52 -10.28 -23.92
C THR A 252 8.05 -9.88 -23.68
N CYS A 253 7.73 -8.93 -22.80
CA CYS A 253 6.35 -8.49 -22.61
C CYS A 253 6.24 -6.99 -22.83
N SER A 254 5.44 -6.57 -23.81
CA SER A 254 5.15 -5.17 -24.08
C SER A 254 4.34 -4.60 -22.92
N ARG A 255 4.94 -3.69 -22.14
CA ARG A 255 4.37 -3.09 -20.92
C ARG A 255 4.18 -1.59 -21.09
N ILE A 256 3.22 -1.02 -20.34
CA ILE A 256 3.05 0.43 -20.21
C ILE A 256 4.44 1.05 -19.89
N PRO A 257 4.89 2.14 -20.54
CA PRO A 257 6.26 2.65 -20.41
C PRO A 257 6.57 3.27 -19.05
N SER A 258 5.59 3.27 -18.13
CA SER A 258 5.78 3.64 -16.74
C SER A 258 6.15 2.42 -15.91
N LYS A 259 7.09 2.58 -14.98
CA LYS A 259 7.43 1.58 -13.98
C LYS A 259 7.12 2.10 -12.59
N ILE A 260 6.48 1.28 -11.77
CA ILE A 260 6.33 1.58 -10.34
C ILE A 260 7.39 0.79 -9.56
N TYR A 261 8.36 1.51 -9.01
CA TYR A 261 9.37 0.96 -8.12
C TYR A 261 8.79 0.88 -6.70
N LEU A 262 8.71 -0.34 -6.18
CA LEU A 262 8.35 -0.59 -4.80
C LEU A 262 9.61 -0.53 -3.94
N LEU A 263 9.61 0.33 -2.93
CA LEU A 263 10.66 0.39 -1.92
C LEU A 263 10.03 0.21 -0.55
N GLY A 264 10.30 -0.92 0.11
CA GLY A 264 9.77 -1.15 1.45
C GLY A 264 10.27 -0.08 2.41
N HIS A 265 9.37 0.53 3.17
CA HIS A 265 9.71 1.58 4.11
C HIS A 265 8.93 1.38 5.41
N ALA A 266 9.55 1.74 6.53
CA ALA A 266 8.87 1.88 7.81
C ALA A 266 9.28 3.22 8.41
N HIS A 267 8.30 4.10 8.61
CA HIS A 267 8.48 5.34 9.34
C HIS A 267 8.38 5.05 10.83
N LEU A 268 9.30 5.62 11.62
CA LEU A 268 9.31 5.45 13.06
C LEU A 268 9.55 6.80 13.71
N ASP A 269 8.50 7.36 14.31
CA ASP A 269 8.68 8.50 15.20
C ASP A 269 9.52 8.10 16.42
N MET A 270 10.58 8.86 16.67
CA MET A 270 11.47 8.63 17.81
C MET A 270 10.75 8.79 19.15
N ALA A 271 9.81 9.73 19.21
CA ALA A 271 8.87 9.90 20.31
C ALA A 271 7.66 10.71 19.82
N TRP A 272 6.46 10.17 19.97
CA TRP A 272 5.22 10.87 19.63
C TRP A 272 4.15 10.62 20.69
N LEU A 273 3.20 9.70 20.45
CA LEU A 273 2.20 9.27 21.43
C LEU A 273 2.75 8.22 22.41
N TRP A 274 4.00 7.79 22.21
CA TRP A 274 4.70 6.79 22.99
C TRP A 274 6.09 7.29 23.43
N PRO A 275 6.64 6.73 24.53
CA PRO A 275 8.01 7.01 24.93
C PRO A 275 9.02 6.35 23.99
N VAL A 276 10.25 6.87 23.96
CA VAL A 276 11.38 6.35 23.18
C VAL A 276 11.61 4.84 23.38
N ALA A 277 11.38 4.34 24.60
CA ALA A 277 11.52 2.91 24.91
C ALA A 277 10.56 2.02 24.11
N GLU A 278 9.41 2.52 23.68
CA GLU A 278 8.51 1.79 22.79
C GLU A 278 8.99 1.85 21.35
N THR A 279 9.49 3.00 20.86
CA THR A 279 10.13 3.08 19.52
C THR A 279 11.26 2.06 19.39
N TRP A 280 12.06 1.86 20.43
CA TRP A 280 13.09 0.82 20.44
C TRP A 280 12.52 -0.58 20.16
N LYS A 281 11.43 -0.95 20.84
CA LYS A 281 10.77 -2.25 20.61
C LYS A 281 10.15 -2.32 19.21
N ALA A 282 9.51 -1.24 18.75
CA ALA A 282 8.92 -1.15 17.42
C ALA A 282 9.98 -1.32 16.33
N ALA A 283 11.14 -0.66 16.47
CA ALA A 283 12.28 -0.79 15.56
C ALA A 283 12.78 -2.23 15.52
N GLN A 284 12.99 -2.87 16.68
CA GLN A 284 13.43 -4.26 16.74
C GLN A 284 12.44 -5.20 16.03
N ARG A 285 11.15 -5.12 16.37
CA ARG A 285 10.09 -5.95 15.72
C ARG A 285 10.04 -5.72 14.21
N THR A 286 10.13 -4.46 13.79
CA THR A 286 10.13 -4.07 12.38
C THR A 286 11.30 -4.73 11.65
N PHE A 287 12.53 -4.53 12.12
CA PHE A 287 13.70 -5.03 11.41
C PHE A 287 13.80 -6.57 11.42
N GLU A 288 13.41 -7.23 12.52
CA GLU A 288 13.32 -8.70 12.57
C GLU A 288 12.28 -9.23 11.57
N SER A 289 11.11 -8.57 11.48
CA SER A 289 10.07 -8.92 10.51
C SER A 289 10.57 -8.79 9.07
N LEU A 290 11.23 -7.67 8.74
CA LEU A 290 11.79 -7.44 7.40
C LEU A 290 12.85 -8.47 7.01
N LEU A 291 13.79 -8.77 7.90
CA LEU A 291 14.82 -9.78 7.65
C LEU A 291 14.22 -11.18 7.46
N ASN A 292 13.12 -11.49 8.16
CA ASN A 292 12.40 -12.74 7.97
C ASN A 292 11.67 -12.76 6.63
N LEU A 293 11.00 -11.68 6.24
CA LEU A 293 10.33 -11.57 4.94
C LEU A 293 11.31 -11.71 3.77
N GLN A 294 12.51 -11.14 3.87
CA GLN A 294 13.54 -11.26 2.83
C GLN A 294 13.99 -12.70 2.54
N LYS A 295 13.74 -13.65 3.44
CA LYS A 295 14.02 -15.08 3.20
C LYS A 295 13.08 -15.66 2.13
N ASP A 296 11.81 -15.26 2.18
CA ASP A 296 10.77 -15.73 1.27
C ASP A 296 10.57 -14.81 0.06
N PHE A 297 10.94 -13.53 0.21
CA PHE A 297 10.89 -12.49 -0.82
C PHE A 297 12.29 -11.91 -1.06
N PRO A 298 13.20 -12.64 -1.73
CA PRO A 298 14.58 -12.21 -1.91
C PRO A 298 14.72 -10.94 -2.76
N ASP A 299 13.69 -10.53 -3.49
CA ASP A 299 13.64 -9.30 -4.27
C ASP A 299 13.27 -8.06 -3.44
N LEU A 300 12.83 -8.23 -2.19
CA LEU A 300 12.46 -7.14 -1.30
C LEU A 300 13.70 -6.29 -0.94
N ILE A 301 13.68 -5.04 -1.42
CA ILE A 301 14.57 -3.98 -0.96
C ILE A 301 13.82 -3.15 0.08
N PHE A 302 14.43 -2.98 1.25
CA PHE A 302 13.90 -2.15 2.33
C PHE A 302 14.82 -0.94 2.54
N CYS A 303 14.25 0.24 2.79
CA CYS A 303 14.99 1.41 3.22
C CYS A 303 14.54 1.88 4.60
N HIS A 304 15.48 2.45 5.35
CA HIS A 304 15.15 3.12 6.60
C HIS A 304 16.11 4.28 6.90
N SER A 305 15.55 5.32 7.50
CA SER A 305 16.03 6.72 7.49
C SER A 305 16.73 7.18 8.76
N THR A 306 16.79 6.35 9.82
CA THR A 306 17.23 6.79 11.14
C THR A 306 18.51 6.09 11.61
N PRO A 307 19.70 6.69 11.35
CA PRO A 307 20.99 6.24 11.88
C PRO A 307 21.03 5.97 13.38
N ALA A 308 20.33 6.77 14.19
CA ALA A 308 20.27 6.60 15.64
C ALA A 308 19.76 5.20 16.05
N LEU A 309 18.79 4.64 15.33
CA LEU A 309 18.25 3.30 15.61
C LEU A 309 19.28 2.21 15.30
N TYR A 310 20.07 2.36 14.24
CA TYR A 310 21.17 1.44 13.97
C TYR A 310 22.25 1.49 15.06
N ALA A 311 22.54 2.68 15.61
CA ALA A 311 23.50 2.81 16.71
C ALA A 311 23.02 2.09 17.97
N TRP A 312 21.73 2.16 18.29
CA TRP A 312 21.16 1.41 19.40
C TRP A 312 21.19 -0.10 19.17
N LEU A 313 20.94 -0.55 17.93
CA LEU A 313 21.07 -1.97 17.58
C LEU A 313 22.51 -2.46 17.69
N GLU A 314 23.48 -1.67 17.25
CA GLU A 314 24.90 -2.02 17.39
C GLU A 314 25.26 -2.31 18.86
N GLU A 315 24.76 -1.49 19.79
CA GLU A 315 25.04 -1.63 21.22
C GLU A 315 24.26 -2.78 21.88
N HIS A 316 22.97 -2.90 21.60
CA HIS A 316 22.06 -3.75 22.37
C HIS A 316 21.64 -5.05 21.66
N ARG A 317 21.73 -5.10 20.33
CA ARG A 317 21.37 -6.25 19.49
C ARG A 317 22.38 -6.43 18.34
N PRO A 318 23.67 -6.69 18.66
CA PRO A 318 24.71 -6.79 17.65
C PRO A 318 24.47 -7.92 16.63
N ASP A 319 23.71 -8.95 17.00
CA ASP A 319 23.25 -10.02 16.10
C ASP A 319 22.32 -9.49 14.99
N LEU A 320 21.36 -8.64 15.36
CA LEU A 320 20.41 -8.02 14.45
C LEU A 320 21.12 -6.98 13.58
N PHE A 321 21.99 -6.17 14.19
CA PHE A 321 22.81 -5.20 13.47
C PHE A 321 23.72 -5.85 12.41
N ALA A 322 24.40 -6.96 12.74
CA ALA A 322 25.22 -7.69 11.79
C ALA A 322 24.40 -8.26 10.62
N SER A 323 23.17 -8.73 10.90
CA SER A 323 22.24 -9.18 9.87
C SER A 323 21.84 -8.04 8.92
N ILE A 324 21.55 -6.86 9.45
CA ILE A 324 21.28 -5.65 8.65
C ILE A 324 22.50 -5.28 7.81
N GLN A 325 23.71 -5.24 8.39
CA GLN A 325 24.94 -4.94 7.63
C GLN A 325 25.14 -5.91 6.45
N ASN A 326 24.80 -7.19 6.62
CA ASN A 326 24.86 -8.16 5.52
C ASN A 326 23.84 -7.84 4.42
N GLN A 327 22.63 -7.40 4.77
CA GLN A 327 21.63 -6.99 3.77
C GLN A 327 21.99 -5.67 3.08
N VAL A 328 22.65 -4.75 3.78
CA VAL A 328 23.19 -3.53 3.17
C VAL A 328 24.26 -3.89 2.14
N LYS A 329 25.17 -4.81 2.47
CA LYS A 329 26.19 -5.31 1.54
C LYS A 329 25.60 -6.06 0.34
N SER A 330 24.47 -6.76 0.51
CA SER A 330 23.78 -7.47 -0.56
C SER A 330 22.91 -6.57 -1.45
N GLY A 331 22.76 -5.28 -1.09
CA GLY A 331 21.89 -4.34 -1.80
C GLY A 331 20.40 -4.57 -1.57
N LYS A 332 20.03 -5.27 -0.49
CA LYS A 332 18.63 -5.52 -0.09
C LYS A 332 18.17 -4.64 1.07
N TRP A 333 19.08 -3.83 1.61
CA TRP A 333 18.78 -2.84 2.64
C TRP A 333 19.48 -1.52 2.32
N GLU A 334 18.72 -0.46 2.16
CA GLU A 334 19.24 0.88 1.88
C GLU A 334 19.24 1.72 3.15
N ILE A 335 20.41 2.29 3.46
CA ILE A 335 20.54 3.29 4.50
C ILE A 335 20.23 4.64 3.87
N VAL A 336 18.97 5.06 3.99
CA VAL A 336 18.54 6.41 3.60
C VAL A 336 18.61 7.32 4.82
N GLY A 337 18.24 8.60 4.66
CA GLY A 337 18.19 9.53 5.78
C GLY A 337 19.57 10.12 6.11
N GLY A 338 19.95 11.12 5.32
CA GLY A 338 21.17 11.92 5.49
C GLY A 338 21.22 12.81 6.73
N MET A 339 20.51 12.45 7.80
CA MET A 339 20.44 13.11 9.09
C MET A 339 20.36 12.06 10.20
N TRP A 340 20.74 12.41 11.44
CA TRP A 340 20.90 11.43 12.52
C TRP A 340 19.57 10.81 12.96
N ILE A 341 18.53 11.63 12.91
CA ILE A 341 17.10 11.29 12.98
C ILE A 341 16.37 12.04 11.84
N GLU A 342 15.04 12.00 11.81
CA GLU A 342 14.21 12.89 10.98
C GLU A 342 13.80 14.12 11.82
N PRO A 343 14.55 15.25 11.81
CA PRO A 343 14.27 16.38 12.69
C PRO A 343 13.20 17.32 12.14
N ASP A 344 12.67 18.18 13.01
CA ASP A 344 12.07 19.45 12.57
C ASP A 344 13.16 20.39 12.04
N LEU A 345 12.89 21.06 10.93
CA LEU A 345 13.88 21.90 10.22
C LEU A 345 13.55 23.40 10.25
N ASN A 346 12.60 23.80 11.09
CA ASN A 346 12.25 25.20 11.38
C ASN A 346 12.64 25.62 12.81
N LEU A 347 12.55 24.71 13.77
CA LEU A 347 12.78 24.99 15.19
C LEU A 347 14.25 25.00 15.59
N ILE A 348 15.05 24.13 14.98
CA ILE A 348 16.46 23.94 15.33
C ILE A 348 17.35 24.99 14.62
N ASP A 349 18.47 25.34 15.25
CA ASP A 349 19.42 26.27 14.66
C ASP A 349 20.25 25.64 13.54
N GLY A 350 20.96 26.48 12.78
CA GLY A 350 21.78 26.01 11.66
C GLY A 350 22.88 25.03 12.07
N GLU A 351 23.50 25.22 13.24
CA GLU A 351 24.52 24.29 13.74
C GLU A 351 23.90 22.92 14.07
N SER A 352 22.69 22.87 14.63
CA SER A 352 21.97 21.62 14.88
C SER A 352 21.66 20.87 13.59
N ILE A 353 21.26 21.57 12.51
CA ILE A 353 21.10 20.96 11.18
C ILE A 353 22.43 20.37 10.70
N VAL A 354 23.53 21.12 10.84
CA VAL A 354 24.88 20.65 10.48
C VAL A 354 25.26 19.40 11.30
N ARG A 355 24.96 19.36 12.60
CA ARG A 355 25.24 18.17 13.45
C ARG A 355 24.40 16.97 13.08
N GLN A 356 23.12 17.16 12.75
CA GLN A 356 22.26 16.08 12.25
C GLN A 356 22.90 15.41 11.03
N ILE A 357 23.35 16.21 10.06
CA ILE A 357 23.98 15.69 8.84
C ILE A 357 25.35 15.08 9.13
N LEU A 358 26.20 15.78 9.89
CA LEU A 358 27.56 15.33 10.20
C LEU A 358 27.57 13.99 10.92
N TYR A 359 26.76 13.84 11.97
CA TYR A 359 26.72 12.60 12.76
C TYR A 359 26.17 11.44 11.96
N ALA A 360 25.16 11.67 11.13
CA ALA A 360 24.68 10.66 10.19
C ALA A 360 25.79 10.20 9.23
N GLN A 361 26.45 11.15 8.55
CA GLN A 361 27.49 10.81 7.57
C GLN A 361 28.64 10.05 8.20
N LEU A 362 29.15 10.52 9.35
CA LEU A 362 30.24 9.85 10.06
C LEU A 362 29.86 8.42 10.47
N TYR A 363 28.65 8.23 10.99
CA TYR A 363 28.18 6.91 11.41
C TYR A 363 27.98 5.98 10.21
N VAL A 364 27.28 6.45 9.17
CA VAL A 364 27.01 5.65 7.97
C VAL A 364 28.31 5.25 7.27
N GLN A 365 29.27 6.18 7.18
CA GLN A 365 30.59 5.90 6.64
C GLN A 365 31.33 4.85 7.48
N ALA A 366 31.37 5.01 8.81
CA ALA A 366 32.10 4.10 9.68
C ALA A 366 31.50 2.68 9.73
N LYS A 367 30.17 2.55 9.66
CA LYS A 367 29.47 1.28 9.88
C LYS A 367 29.04 0.56 8.62
N PHE A 368 28.77 1.30 7.55
CA PHE A 368 28.28 0.75 6.29
C PHE A 368 29.21 1.03 5.10
N ASN A 369 30.28 1.82 5.30
CA ASN A 369 31.22 2.22 4.25
C ASN A 369 30.52 2.91 3.07
N GLN A 370 29.52 3.75 3.39
CA GLN A 370 28.70 4.50 2.45
C GLN A 370 28.59 5.97 2.88
N ILE A 371 28.17 6.83 1.96
CA ILE A 371 27.75 8.19 2.25
C ILE A 371 26.25 8.24 1.95
N ALA A 372 25.45 8.74 2.89
CA ALA A 372 24.02 8.92 2.64
C ALA A 372 23.86 10.08 1.64
N THR A 373 23.27 9.83 0.47
CA THR A 373 23.10 10.85 -0.58
C THR A 373 21.67 11.41 -0.64
N VAL A 374 20.77 10.90 0.19
CA VAL A 374 19.35 11.26 0.22
C VAL A 374 18.98 11.82 1.58
N ALA A 375 18.54 13.07 1.63
CA ALA A 375 17.81 13.60 2.78
C ALA A 375 16.35 13.13 2.68
N TRP A 376 15.96 12.25 3.60
CA TRP A 376 14.65 11.63 3.66
C TRP A 376 13.91 12.16 4.88
N VAL A 377 12.96 13.06 4.64
CA VAL A 377 12.16 13.72 5.68
C VAL A 377 10.70 13.79 5.24
N PRO A 378 10.02 12.63 5.13
CA PRO A 378 8.64 12.54 4.68
C PRO A 378 7.70 13.34 5.60
N ASP A 379 7.92 13.30 6.92
CA ASP A 379 6.97 13.87 7.89
C ASP A 379 7.42 15.15 8.61
N THR A 380 8.49 15.81 8.16
CA THR A 380 8.92 17.09 8.74
C THR A 380 7.97 18.25 8.41
N PHE A 381 7.62 19.05 9.42
CA PHE A 381 6.64 20.15 9.29
C PHE A 381 7.26 21.45 8.75
N GLY A 382 7.59 21.43 7.47
CA GLY A 382 8.13 22.58 6.74
C GLY A 382 9.66 22.66 6.80
N PHE A 383 10.23 23.54 5.97
CA PHE A 383 11.67 23.54 5.70
C PHE A 383 12.22 24.96 5.59
N CYS A 384 13.37 25.21 6.21
CA CYS A 384 14.04 26.50 6.10
C CYS A 384 14.63 26.73 4.70
N ALA A 385 14.64 27.98 4.22
CA ALA A 385 15.07 28.32 2.86
C ALA A 385 16.57 28.06 2.58
N THR A 386 17.38 27.96 3.64
CA THR A 386 18.82 27.68 3.55
C THR A 386 19.16 26.19 3.49
N LEU A 387 18.17 25.30 3.66
CA LEU A 387 18.40 23.86 3.74
C LEU A 387 19.16 23.26 2.54
N PRO A 388 18.91 23.64 1.26
CA PRO A 388 19.69 23.09 0.14
C PRO A 388 21.20 23.31 0.28
N GLN A 389 21.62 24.42 0.89
CA GLN A 389 23.02 24.72 1.15
C GLN A 389 23.62 23.74 2.17
N PHE A 390 22.96 23.56 3.32
CA PHE A 390 23.39 22.60 4.34
C PHE A 390 23.48 21.17 3.78
N LEU A 391 22.44 20.74 3.06
CA LEU A 391 22.39 19.41 2.46
C LEU A 391 23.54 19.18 1.48
N LYS A 392 23.78 20.11 0.55
CA LYS A 392 24.87 19.99 -0.43
C LYS A 392 26.26 19.97 0.22
N GLN A 393 26.49 20.79 1.24
CA GLN A 393 27.77 20.78 1.97
C GLN A 393 27.99 19.46 2.72
N GLY A 394 26.92 18.81 3.16
CA GLY A 394 26.95 17.50 3.80
C GLY A 394 26.97 16.31 2.85
N GLY A 395 27.19 16.50 1.55
CA GLY A 395 27.26 15.42 0.56
C GLY A 395 25.92 14.87 0.10
N ILE A 396 24.80 15.55 0.40
CA ILE A 396 23.47 15.13 -0.02
C ILE A 396 23.19 15.57 -1.46
N GLU A 397 22.70 14.64 -2.25
CA GLU A 397 22.40 14.83 -3.67
C GLU A 397 20.92 15.12 -3.91
N TYR A 398 20.05 14.44 -3.14
CA TYR A 398 18.60 14.43 -3.31
C TYR A 398 17.87 14.78 -2.01
N PHE A 399 16.77 15.50 -2.13
CA PHE A 399 15.85 15.81 -1.04
C PHE A 399 14.50 15.15 -1.30
N VAL A 400 13.95 14.43 -0.33
CA VAL A 400 12.69 13.70 -0.46
C VAL A 400 11.77 14.05 0.71
N THR A 401 10.53 14.43 0.39
CA THR A 401 9.48 14.69 1.38
C THR A 401 8.09 14.40 0.82
N GLN A 402 7.09 14.21 1.68
CA GLN A 402 5.68 14.18 1.28
C GLN A 402 4.86 15.31 1.93
N LYS A 403 5.34 15.93 3.02
CA LYS A 403 4.52 16.83 3.86
C LYS A 403 3.99 18.06 3.13
N LEU A 404 4.68 18.52 2.07
CA LEU A 404 4.20 19.64 1.24
C LEU A 404 2.93 19.30 0.44
N ALA A 405 2.55 18.02 0.32
CA ALA A 405 1.29 17.61 -0.30
C ALA A 405 0.07 17.84 0.61
N TRP A 406 0.28 18.09 1.90
CA TRP A 406 -0.77 18.21 2.92
C TRP A 406 -1.24 19.66 3.14
N ASN A 407 -0.96 20.55 2.19
CA ASN A 407 -1.37 21.95 2.27
C ASN A 407 -2.89 22.07 2.01
N ASP A 408 -3.63 22.60 2.97
CA ASP A 408 -5.09 22.80 2.89
C ASP A 408 -5.49 23.96 1.94
N THR A 409 -4.68 25.01 1.91
CA THR A 409 -5.00 26.28 1.27
C THR A 409 -4.32 26.42 -0.08
N THR A 410 -2.99 26.26 -0.13
CA THR A 410 -2.20 26.42 -1.35
C THR A 410 -1.59 25.10 -1.76
N LYS A 411 -2.13 24.50 -2.82
CA LYS A 411 -1.60 23.24 -3.36
C LYS A 411 -0.20 23.44 -3.91
N PHE A 412 0.76 22.66 -3.41
CA PHE A 412 2.11 22.65 -3.95
C PHE A 412 2.10 22.05 -5.38
N PRO A 413 2.61 22.77 -6.40
CA PRO A 413 2.37 22.40 -7.79
C PRO A 413 3.38 21.40 -8.37
N TYR A 414 4.48 21.11 -7.68
CA TYR A 414 5.59 20.32 -8.22
C TYR A 414 5.68 18.92 -7.60
N GLY A 415 5.96 17.91 -8.43
CA GLY A 415 6.29 16.55 -7.97
C GLY A 415 7.80 16.28 -7.93
N ALA A 416 8.54 16.76 -8.94
CA ALA A 416 9.99 16.72 -8.99
C ALA A 416 10.51 18.08 -9.45
N PHE A 417 11.47 18.67 -8.74
CA PHE A 417 11.89 20.06 -8.96
C PHE A 417 13.28 20.36 -8.44
N TRP A 418 13.90 21.42 -8.97
CA TRP A 418 15.11 21.98 -8.39
C TRP A 418 14.74 22.99 -7.31
N TRP A 419 15.07 22.68 -6.06
CA TRP A 419 14.91 23.63 -4.96
C TRP A 419 16.18 24.45 -4.81
N GLN A 420 16.04 25.77 -4.95
CA GLN A 420 17.13 26.73 -4.87
C GLN A 420 17.09 27.51 -3.55
N SER A 421 18.22 27.56 -2.86
CA SER A 421 18.45 28.37 -1.67
C SER A 421 18.78 29.84 -2.03
N PRO A 422 18.62 30.82 -1.11
CA PRO A 422 18.95 32.22 -1.39
C PRO A 422 20.38 32.50 -1.88
N ASP A 423 21.35 31.64 -1.53
CA ASP A 423 22.75 31.74 -1.99
C ASP A 423 22.95 31.23 -3.43
N GLY A 424 21.92 30.66 -4.05
CA GLY A 424 21.97 30.06 -5.39
C GLY A 424 22.22 28.55 -5.40
N THR A 425 22.51 27.92 -4.26
CA THR A 425 22.70 26.46 -4.17
C THR A 425 21.41 25.73 -4.53
N LYS A 426 21.51 24.68 -5.34
CA LYS A 426 20.35 23.88 -5.80
C LYS A 426 20.46 22.43 -5.37
N ILE A 427 19.32 21.83 -5.03
CA ILE A 427 19.18 20.40 -4.78
C ILE A 427 17.98 19.84 -5.55
N PHE A 428 18.12 18.64 -6.11
CA PHE A 428 17.00 17.98 -6.78
C PHE A 428 16.08 17.40 -5.72
N SER A 429 14.80 17.76 -5.81
CA SER A 429 13.79 17.51 -4.79
C SER A 429 12.65 16.68 -5.36
N LEU A 430 12.21 15.69 -4.60
CA LEU A 430 11.14 14.75 -4.96
C LEU A 430 10.03 14.79 -3.90
N MET A 431 8.78 14.91 -4.36
CA MET A 431 7.59 14.62 -3.58
C MET A 431 7.33 13.12 -3.64
N SER A 432 7.56 12.39 -2.55
CA SER A 432 7.35 10.93 -2.53
C SER A 432 5.87 10.56 -2.59
N ALA A 433 5.59 9.27 -2.82
CA ALA A 433 4.31 8.69 -2.44
C ALA A 433 4.11 8.80 -0.92
N LEU A 434 2.88 8.60 -0.46
CA LEU A 434 2.61 8.48 0.97
C LEU A 434 3.38 7.27 1.52
N ILE A 435 3.98 7.43 2.70
CA ILE A 435 4.51 6.34 3.53
C ILE A 435 3.36 5.48 4.07
N GLY A 436 3.65 4.22 4.40
CA GLY A 436 2.67 3.34 5.04
C GLY A 436 1.54 2.88 4.11
N GLU A 437 1.81 2.79 2.81
CA GLU A 437 0.82 2.46 1.81
C GLU A 437 0.62 0.95 1.61
N SER A 438 -0.58 0.55 1.20
CA SER A 438 -0.83 -0.82 0.74
C SER A 438 -0.40 -1.03 -0.71
N ILE A 439 -0.41 -2.27 -1.18
CA ILE A 439 -0.39 -2.58 -2.62
C ILE A 439 -1.83 -2.60 -3.12
N ASP A 440 -2.30 -1.45 -3.58
CA ASP A 440 -3.59 -1.27 -4.24
C ASP A 440 -3.35 -0.81 -5.69
N PRO A 441 -3.65 -1.64 -6.70
CA PRO A 441 -3.33 -1.34 -8.09
C PRO A 441 -4.04 -0.09 -8.61
N ILE A 442 -5.27 0.16 -8.15
CA ILE A 442 -6.08 1.29 -8.61
C ILE A 442 -5.54 2.59 -8.01
N LYS A 443 -5.18 2.57 -6.72
CA LYS A 443 -4.55 3.72 -6.05
C LYS A 443 -3.17 4.02 -6.64
N MET A 444 -2.35 2.99 -6.84
CA MET A 444 -1.02 3.08 -7.43
C MET A 444 -1.05 3.68 -8.83
N VAL A 445 -1.96 3.22 -9.69
CA VAL A 445 -2.10 3.76 -11.05
C VAL A 445 -2.62 5.19 -11.05
N SER A 446 -3.55 5.52 -10.15
CA SER A 446 -4.02 6.90 -10.00
C SER A 446 -2.87 7.84 -9.60
N TYR A 447 -2.01 7.40 -8.69
CA TYR A 447 -0.81 8.13 -8.31
C TYR A 447 0.20 8.23 -9.47
N ALA A 448 0.46 7.15 -10.20
CA ALA A 448 1.36 7.12 -11.35
C ALA A 448 0.91 8.09 -12.47
N ILE A 449 -0.39 8.14 -12.76
CA ILE A 449 -0.97 9.06 -13.73
C ILE A 449 -0.79 10.51 -13.29
N ASP A 450 -1.08 10.82 -12.01
CA ASP A 450 -0.90 12.17 -11.45
C ASP A 450 0.58 12.58 -11.49
N TRP A 451 1.47 11.68 -11.09
CA TRP A 451 2.92 11.84 -11.15
C TRP A 451 3.40 12.18 -12.55
N GLN A 452 3.06 11.36 -13.54
CA GLN A 452 3.46 11.56 -14.93
C GLN A 452 2.86 12.85 -15.51
N THR A 453 1.63 13.19 -15.12
CA THR A 453 0.98 14.43 -15.55
C THR A 453 1.74 15.65 -15.06
N LYS A 454 2.14 15.67 -13.79
CA LYS A 454 2.85 16.78 -13.12
C LYS A 454 4.31 16.89 -13.52
N THR A 455 5.02 15.76 -13.64
CA THR A 455 6.49 15.73 -13.77
C THR A 455 6.99 15.40 -15.17
N LYS A 456 6.13 14.79 -16.00
CA LYS A 456 6.50 14.15 -17.28
C LYS A 456 7.45 12.94 -17.13
N LEU A 457 7.71 12.50 -15.91
CA LEU A 457 8.46 11.28 -15.61
C LEU A 457 7.52 10.08 -15.60
N THR A 458 7.99 8.96 -16.13
CA THR A 458 7.23 7.71 -16.22
C THR A 458 7.54 6.75 -15.07
N ASP A 459 8.70 6.94 -14.44
CA ASP A 459 9.17 6.13 -13.32
C ASP A 459 8.65 6.72 -12.01
N VAL A 460 8.05 5.86 -11.18
CA VAL A 460 7.28 6.22 -9.99
C VAL A 460 7.82 5.46 -8.79
N LEU A 461 7.95 6.14 -7.65
CA LEU A 461 8.28 5.51 -6.37
C LEU A 461 7.00 5.24 -5.57
N TRP A 462 6.85 4.02 -5.05
CA TRP A 462 5.77 3.63 -4.14
C TRP A 462 6.34 3.01 -2.87
N LEU A 463 5.76 3.35 -1.72
CA LEU A 463 6.34 3.05 -0.41
C LEU A 463 5.41 2.14 0.41
N PRO A 464 5.41 0.81 0.12
CA PRO A 464 4.63 -0.11 0.92
C PRO A 464 5.13 -0.15 2.37
N GLY A 465 4.18 -0.21 3.30
CA GLY A 465 4.46 -0.24 4.73
C GLY A 465 3.18 -0.15 5.55
N VAL A 466 3.35 -0.09 6.87
CA VAL A 466 2.27 0.05 7.85
C VAL A 466 2.60 1.25 8.72
N GLY A 467 1.72 2.25 8.75
CA GLY A 467 1.70 3.33 9.74
C GLY A 467 2.98 4.13 10.00
N ASP A 468 2.92 4.90 11.09
CA ASP A 468 3.97 5.81 11.58
C ASP A 468 4.69 5.27 12.86
N HIS A 469 4.28 4.10 13.36
CA HIS A 469 4.85 3.44 14.55
C HIS A 469 5.72 2.22 14.17
N GLY A 470 6.35 2.26 13.00
CA GLY A 470 7.04 1.12 12.40
C GLY A 470 6.09 0.12 11.77
N GLY A 471 6.62 -1.03 11.35
CA GLY A 471 5.92 -1.98 10.49
C GLY A 471 6.16 -1.68 9.02
N GLY A 472 7.07 -2.43 8.38
CA GLY A 472 7.26 -2.31 6.94
C GLY A 472 6.25 -3.13 6.15
N PRO A 473 6.53 -3.42 4.86
CA PRO A 473 5.66 -4.23 4.02
C PRO A 473 5.26 -5.55 4.68
N THR A 474 4.01 -5.96 4.50
CA THR A 474 3.53 -7.26 4.98
C THR A 474 3.71 -8.34 3.91
N ARG A 475 3.66 -9.62 4.30
CA ARG A 475 3.64 -10.75 3.35
C ARG A 475 2.54 -10.59 2.30
N ASP A 476 1.32 -10.25 2.73
CA ASP A 476 0.17 -10.08 1.83
C ASP A 476 0.44 -9.00 0.78
N MET A 477 1.02 -7.86 1.17
CA MET A 477 1.45 -6.82 0.23
C MET A 477 2.44 -7.35 -0.83
N LEU A 478 3.43 -8.14 -0.41
CA LEU A 478 4.45 -8.68 -1.32
C LEU A 478 3.89 -9.75 -2.27
N GLU A 479 2.97 -10.59 -1.79
CA GLU A 479 2.26 -11.58 -2.63
C GLU A 479 1.40 -10.88 -3.68
N ILE A 480 0.68 -9.82 -3.30
CA ILE A 480 -0.09 -8.99 -4.24
C ILE A 480 0.84 -8.34 -5.26
N ALA A 481 1.97 -7.77 -4.81
CA ALA A 481 2.94 -7.14 -5.70
C ALA A 481 3.51 -8.13 -6.73
N GLN A 482 3.92 -9.32 -6.31
CA GLN A 482 4.39 -10.38 -7.21
C GLN A 482 3.32 -10.80 -8.23
N ARG A 483 2.06 -10.84 -7.80
CA ARG A 483 0.94 -11.14 -8.69
C ARG A 483 0.76 -10.05 -9.75
N TRP A 484 0.74 -8.78 -9.34
CA TRP A 484 0.60 -7.64 -10.26
C TRP A 484 1.79 -7.45 -11.19
N GLN A 485 3.00 -7.83 -10.78
CA GLN A 485 4.18 -7.82 -11.64
C GLN A 485 4.04 -8.71 -12.88
N LYS A 486 3.13 -9.70 -12.85
CA LYS A 486 2.80 -10.58 -13.99
C LYS A 486 1.71 -10.02 -14.90
N SER A 487 1.03 -8.93 -14.52
CA SER A 487 0.04 -8.30 -15.38
C SER A 487 0.73 -7.56 -16.55
N PRO A 488 0.28 -7.74 -17.80
CA PRO A 488 0.77 -6.96 -18.93
C PRO A 488 0.20 -5.53 -18.95
N PHE A 489 -0.85 -5.28 -18.15
CA PHE A 489 -1.56 -4.01 -18.11
C PHE A 489 -1.18 -3.14 -16.92
N PHE A 490 -0.37 -3.66 -16.01
CA PHE A 490 0.12 -2.93 -14.84
C PHE A 490 1.58 -2.49 -15.04
N PRO A 491 1.90 -1.23 -14.69
CA PRO A 491 3.25 -0.64 -14.85
C PRO A 491 4.33 -1.26 -13.95
#